data_AF-A0A1S2EVL0-F1
#
_entry.id   AF-A0A1S2EVL0-F1
#
_cell.length_a   1.000
_cell.length_b   1.000
_cell.length_c   1.000
_cell.angle_alpha   90.00
_cell.angle_beta   90.00
_cell.angle_gamma   90.00
#
_symmetry.space_group_name_H-M   'P 1'
#
loop_
_entity.id
_entity.type
_entity.pdbx_description
1 polymer ?
#
loop_
_entity_poly.entity_id
_entity_poly.type
_entity_poly.pdbx_seq_one_letter_code
_entity_poly.pdbx_strand_id
1 'polypeptide(L)'
;MKYLIVLIILFSLITAGCNNNNEIDFNQLVDSLVKAEKTMNSKELVTTTATSSSSSDGIINFRIMVEDRLTNEQAKELVFDFYDEIERGITDLNLFRKSYQINFDIKSEKDGEIIYKGQRNEGEEQIWWQF
;
A
#
# COMPACT_ATOMS: atom_id res chain seq x y z
N MET A 1 -49.24 -30.52 -9.27
CA MET A 1 -48.98 -29.08 -9.49
C MET A 1 -48.68 -28.28 -8.20
N LYS A 2 -49.21 -28.63 -7.02
CA LYS A 2 -48.94 -27.86 -5.78
C LYS A 2 -47.48 -27.95 -5.27
N TYR A 3 -46.80 -29.08 -5.46
CA TYR A 3 -45.43 -29.28 -4.98
C TYR A 3 -44.34 -28.64 -5.88
N LEU A 4 -44.67 -28.32 -7.14
CA LEU A 4 -43.72 -27.72 -8.08
C LEU A 4 -43.42 -26.25 -7.72
N ILE A 5 -44.41 -25.53 -7.18
CA ILE A 5 -44.31 -24.13 -6.78
C ILE A 5 -43.43 -23.98 -5.53
N VAL A 6 -43.50 -24.93 -4.59
CA VAL A 6 -42.69 -24.92 -3.35
C VAL A 6 -41.20 -25.12 -3.66
N LEU A 7 -40.86 -25.90 -4.69
CA LEU A 7 -39.48 -26.14 -5.09
C LEU A 7 -38.80 -24.92 -5.73
N ILE A 8 -39.57 -24.10 -6.45
CA ILE A 8 -39.07 -22.88 -7.12
C ILE A 8 -38.74 -21.78 -6.10
N ILE A 9 -39.54 -21.68 -5.02
CA ILE A 9 -39.32 -20.69 -3.95
C ILE A 9 -38.08 -21.03 -3.11
N LEU A 10 -37.75 -22.31 -2.96
CA LEU A 10 -36.56 -22.75 -2.22
C LEU A 10 -35.25 -22.42 -2.96
N PHE A 11 -35.26 -22.41 -4.30
CA PHE A 11 -34.09 -22.08 -5.11
C PHE A 11 -33.80 -20.57 -5.21
N SER A 12 -34.82 -19.71 -5.07
CA SER A 12 -34.62 -18.26 -5.10
C SER A 12 -33.90 -17.69 -3.87
N LEU A 13 -33.79 -18.45 -2.77
CA LEU A 13 -33.21 -18.00 -1.51
C LEU A 13 -31.68 -18.18 -1.42
N ILE A 14 -31.02 -18.77 -2.43
CA ILE A 14 -29.57 -19.04 -2.40
C ILE A 14 -28.75 -18.01 -3.19
N THR A 15 -29.34 -16.90 -3.63
CA THR A 15 -28.62 -15.84 -4.39
C THR A 15 -28.25 -14.61 -3.57
N ALA A 16 -28.62 -14.56 -2.28
CA ALA A 16 -28.19 -13.51 -1.36
C ALA A 16 -26.95 -13.97 -0.59
N GLY A 17 -25.76 -13.81 -1.18
CA GLY A 17 -24.53 -14.16 -0.47
C GLY A 17 -23.22 -14.12 -1.24
N CYS A 18 -23.07 -13.27 -2.25
CA CYS A 18 -21.75 -12.91 -2.77
C CYS A 18 -21.63 -11.38 -2.78
N ASN A 19 -21.61 -10.78 -1.61
CA ASN A 19 -20.97 -9.47 -1.47
C ASN A 19 -19.53 -9.73 -1.02
N ASN A 20 -18.74 -10.32 -1.90
CA ASN A 20 -17.29 -10.36 -1.73
C ASN A 20 -16.82 -8.92 -1.92
N ASN A 21 -16.81 -8.14 -0.84
CA ASN A 21 -16.10 -6.87 -0.80
C ASN A 21 -14.61 -7.21 -0.99
N ASN A 22 -14.18 -7.33 -2.24
CA ASN A 22 -12.79 -7.52 -2.65
C ASN A 22 -12.05 -6.18 -2.55
N GLU A 23 -12.22 -5.47 -1.43
CA GLU A 23 -11.61 -4.18 -1.17
C GLU A 23 -10.83 -4.29 0.13
N ILE A 24 -9.62 -3.74 0.15
CA ILE A 24 -8.85 -3.59 1.38
C ILE A 24 -9.61 -2.64 2.30
N ASP A 25 -9.75 -3.00 3.58
CA ASP A 25 -10.31 -2.07 4.58
C ASP A 25 -9.45 -0.80 4.61
N PHE A 26 -10.06 0.33 4.25
CA PHE A 26 -9.35 1.59 4.17
C PHE A 26 -8.75 2.01 5.52
N ASN A 27 -9.42 1.71 6.64
CA ASN A 27 -8.87 2.02 7.96
C ASN A 27 -7.62 1.18 8.25
N GLN A 28 -7.63 -0.09 7.86
CA GLN A 28 -6.46 -0.97 7.97
C GLN A 28 -5.29 -0.43 7.14
N LEU A 29 -5.55 0.06 5.92
CA LEU A 29 -4.52 0.67 5.09
C LEU A 29 -3.95 1.93 5.77
N VAL A 30 -4.81 2.82 6.26
CA VAL A 30 -4.38 4.06 6.93
C VAL A 30 -3.54 3.74 8.17
N ASP A 31 -3.97 2.80 9.02
CA ASP A 31 -3.23 2.40 10.21
C ASP A 31 -1.84 1.83 9.86
N SER A 32 -1.78 1.02 8.80
CA SER A 32 -0.53 0.46 8.26
C SER A 32 0.42 1.56 7.77
N LEU A 33 -0.09 2.56 7.04
CA LEU A 33 0.69 3.70 6.56
C LEU A 33 1.23 4.55 7.72
N VAL A 34 0.40 4.86 8.71
CA VAL A 34 0.82 5.61 9.91
C VAL A 34 1.90 4.86 10.67
N LYS A 35 1.79 3.54 10.77
CA LYS A 35 2.81 2.70 11.42
C LYS A 35 4.12 2.68 10.64
N ALA A 36 4.05 2.60 9.31
CA ALA A 36 5.21 2.69 8.44
C ALA A 36 5.91 4.05 8.58
N GLU A 37 5.18 5.17 8.55
CA GLU A 37 5.74 6.51 8.81
C GLU A 37 6.45 6.58 10.15
N LYS A 38 5.80 6.12 11.23
CA LYS A 38 6.37 6.14 12.57
C LYS A 38 7.66 5.31 12.65
N THR A 39 7.68 4.16 11.97
CA THR A 39 8.84 3.28 11.92
C THR A 39 9.99 3.96 11.18
N MET A 40 9.71 4.57 10.02
CA MET A 40 10.73 5.31 9.27
C MET A 40 11.26 6.51 10.03
N ASN A 41 10.39 7.29 10.67
CA ASN A 41 10.79 8.43 11.50
C ASN A 41 11.61 8.06 12.74
N SER A 42 11.74 6.77 13.05
CA SER A 42 12.62 6.27 14.12
C SER A 42 13.99 5.82 13.63
N LYS A 43 14.23 5.76 12.31
CA LYS A 43 15.50 5.36 11.72
C LYS A 43 16.47 6.53 11.71
N GLU A 44 17.73 6.27 12.07
CA GLU A 44 18.78 7.30 12.18
C GLU A 44 19.02 8.09 10.88
N LEU A 45 18.82 7.45 9.72
CA LEU A 45 19.05 8.06 8.41
C LEU A 45 17.87 8.92 7.92
N VAL A 46 16.74 8.92 8.63
CA VAL A 46 15.49 9.55 8.18
C VAL A 46 15.17 10.72 9.10
N THR A 47 15.02 11.91 8.51
CA THR A 47 14.51 13.06 9.27
C THR A 47 13.00 12.98 9.42
N THR A 48 12.29 12.73 8.32
CA THR A 48 10.83 12.62 8.34
C THR A 48 10.31 11.85 7.12
N THR A 49 9.12 11.29 7.26
CA THR A 49 8.40 10.55 6.22
C THR A 49 6.97 11.06 6.19
N ALA A 50 6.44 11.26 4.99
CA ALA A 50 5.07 11.67 4.77
C ALA A 50 4.43 10.77 3.72
N THR A 51 3.18 10.37 3.96
CA THR A 51 2.42 9.49 3.08
C THR A 51 1.09 10.12 2.70
N SER A 52 0.57 9.71 1.56
CA SER A 52 -0.78 10.02 1.12
C SER A 52 -1.34 8.81 0.40
N SER A 53 -2.63 8.55 0.60
CA SER A 53 -3.36 7.53 -0.11
C SER A 53 -4.74 8.06 -0.49
N SER A 54 -5.24 7.63 -1.64
CA SER A 54 -6.61 7.88 -2.07
C SER A 54 -7.33 6.55 -2.24
N SER A 55 -8.47 6.39 -1.56
CA SER A 55 -9.30 5.19 -1.70
C SER A 55 -9.94 5.07 -3.08
N SER A 56 -10.06 6.18 -3.84
CA SER A 56 -10.69 6.17 -5.16
C SER A 56 -9.73 5.79 -6.28
N ASP A 57 -8.44 6.11 -6.12
CA ASP A 57 -7.49 6.09 -7.23
C ASP A 57 -6.51 4.93 -7.15
N GLY A 58 -6.51 4.16 -6.04
CA GLY A 58 -5.60 3.05 -5.86
C GLY A 58 -4.13 3.48 -5.81
N ILE A 59 -3.84 4.74 -5.47
CA ILE A 59 -2.45 5.25 -5.45
C ILE A 59 -2.05 5.59 -4.03
N ILE A 60 -0.88 5.10 -3.64
CA ILE A 60 -0.17 5.47 -2.42
C ILE A 60 1.09 6.21 -2.85
N ASN A 61 1.32 7.40 -2.29
CA ASN A 61 2.57 8.13 -2.46
C ASN A 61 3.22 8.29 -1.10
N PHE A 62 4.52 8.07 -1.02
CA PHE A 62 5.30 8.41 0.17
C PHE A 62 6.60 9.11 -0.17
N ARG A 63 7.05 9.96 0.75
CA ARG A 63 8.31 10.71 0.67
C ARG A 63 9.13 10.43 1.91
N ILE A 64 10.39 10.07 1.74
CA ILE A 64 11.37 9.98 2.83
C ILE A 64 12.33 11.15 2.71
N MET A 65 12.41 11.95 3.76
CA MET A 65 13.39 13.04 3.90
C MET A 65 14.63 12.51 4.63
N VAL A 66 15.81 12.80 4.10
CA VAL A 66 17.10 12.41 4.69
C VAL A 66 18.06 13.60 4.74
N GLU A 67 18.88 13.66 5.79
CA GLU A 67 19.84 14.76 5.98
C GLU A 67 21.09 14.57 5.10
N ASP A 68 21.63 13.36 5.07
CA ASP A 68 22.86 13.00 4.35
C ASP A 68 22.62 12.29 3.02
N ARG A 69 23.67 12.20 2.20
CA ARG A 69 23.65 11.38 0.98
C ARG A 69 23.57 9.91 1.36
N LEU A 70 22.60 9.21 0.79
CA LEU A 70 22.50 7.76 0.88
C LEU A 70 23.28 7.08 -0.25
N THR A 71 23.72 5.85 -0.03
CA THR A 71 24.04 4.94 -1.13
C THR A 71 22.77 4.37 -1.74
N ASN A 72 22.87 3.80 -2.94
CA ASN A 72 21.75 3.14 -3.60
C ASN A 72 21.20 1.97 -2.76
N GLU A 73 22.06 1.28 -2.02
CA GLU A 73 21.69 0.17 -1.13
C GLU A 73 20.90 0.67 0.07
N GLN A 74 21.34 1.76 0.72
CA GLN A 74 20.62 2.36 1.85
C GLN A 74 19.26 2.91 1.39
N ALA A 75 19.20 3.53 0.21
CA ALA A 75 17.94 3.99 -0.37
C ALA A 75 16.95 2.85 -0.60
N LYS A 76 17.42 1.71 -1.13
CA LYS A 76 16.62 0.50 -1.30
C LYS A 76 16.14 -0.05 0.03
N GLU A 77 17.01 -0.15 1.03
CA GLU A 77 16.67 -0.64 2.36
C GLU A 77 15.54 0.19 2.99
N LEU A 78 15.66 1.53 2.97
CA LEU A 78 14.62 2.41 3.52
C LEU A 78 13.27 2.23 2.83
N VAL A 79 13.27 2.09 1.50
CA VAL A 79 12.04 1.85 0.75
C VAL A 79 11.47 0.47 1.10
N PHE A 80 12.26 -0.59 1.07
CA PHE A 80 11.79 -1.93 1.41
C PHE A 80 11.25 -2.02 2.84
N ASP A 81 11.91 -1.39 3.81
CA ASP A 81 11.43 -1.33 5.18
C ASP A 81 10.05 -0.66 5.30
N PHE A 82 9.83 0.42 4.54
CA PHE A 82 8.53 1.09 4.51
C PHE A 82 7.44 0.19 3.89
N TYR A 83 7.74 -0.49 2.78
CA TYR A 83 6.83 -1.44 2.14
C TYR A 83 6.50 -2.62 3.07
N ASP A 84 7.51 -3.25 3.66
CA ASP A 84 7.37 -4.37 4.59
C ASP A 84 6.47 -3.99 5.77
N GLU A 85 6.59 -2.76 6.28
CA GLU A 85 5.79 -2.32 7.41
C GLU A 85 4.33 -2.04 7.05
N ILE A 86 4.05 -1.59 5.83
CA ILE A 86 2.67 -1.59 5.31
C ILE A 86 2.16 -3.03 5.24
N GLU A 87 2.89 -3.92 4.56
CA GLU A 87 2.45 -5.29 4.32
C GLU A 87 2.17 -6.05 5.63
N ARG A 88 2.97 -5.87 6.68
CA ARG A 88 2.71 -6.47 7.99
C ARG A 88 1.36 -6.07 8.62
N GLY A 89 0.84 -4.90 8.28
CA GLY A 89 -0.46 -4.41 8.76
C GLY A 89 -1.66 -4.83 7.89
N ILE A 90 -1.41 -5.41 6.71
CA ILE A 90 -2.45 -5.80 5.75
C ILE A 90 -2.78 -7.29 5.86
N THR A 91 -4.08 -7.63 5.90
CA THR A 91 -4.53 -9.02 6.00
C THR A 91 -4.47 -9.77 4.67
N ASP A 92 -4.85 -9.13 3.55
CA ASP A 92 -4.79 -9.73 2.22
C ASP A 92 -3.74 -9.03 1.36
N LEU A 93 -2.50 -9.52 1.44
CA LEU A 93 -1.37 -9.00 0.65
C LEU A 93 -1.59 -9.13 -0.86
N ASN A 94 -2.23 -10.21 -1.29
CA ASN A 94 -2.47 -10.44 -2.71
C ASN A 94 -3.45 -9.42 -3.27
N LEU A 95 -4.52 -9.13 -2.52
CA LEU A 95 -5.46 -8.08 -2.88
C LEU A 95 -4.77 -6.72 -2.85
N PHE A 96 -4.05 -6.38 -1.78
CA PHE A 96 -3.35 -5.11 -1.66
C PHE A 96 -2.39 -4.85 -2.83
N ARG A 97 -1.54 -5.84 -3.16
CA ARG A 97 -0.58 -5.72 -4.26
C ARG A 97 -1.27 -5.50 -5.60
N LYS A 98 -2.45 -6.09 -5.83
CA LYS A 98 -3.26 -5.91 -7.04
C LYS A 98 -4.06 -4.60 -7.06
N SER A 99 -4.39 -4.05 -5.89
CA SER A 99 -5.27 -2.90 -5.75
C SER A 99 -4.56 -1.56 -5.72
N TYR A 100 -3.26 -1.52 -5.38
CA TYR A 100 -2.57 -0.25 -5.17
C TYR A 100 -1.32 -0.09 -6.02
N GLN A 101 -1.18 1.00 -6.76
CA GLN A 101 0.12 1.49 -7.21
C GLN A 101 0.80 2.24 -6.06
N ILE A 102 2.12 2.08 -5.93
CA ILE A 102 2.90 2.77 -4.90
C ILE A 102 4.01 3.58 -5.57
N ASN A 103 4.03 4.88 -5.32
CA ASN A 103 5.06 5.80 -5.78
C ASN A 103 5.87 6.30 -4.58
N PHE A 104 7.16 6.55 -4.80
CA PHE A 104 7.98 7.14 -3.77
C PHE A 104 9.03 8.09 -4.32
N ASP A 105 9.47 8.99 -3.44
CA ASP A 105 10.71 9.72 -3.59
C ASP A 105 11.49 9.77 -2.27
N ILE A 106 12.81 9.91 -2.41
CA ILE A 106 13.73 10.23 -1.32
C ILE A 106 14.30 11.60 -1.63
N LYS A 107 14.18 12.51 -0.67
CA LYS A 107 14.49 13.92 -0.85
C LYS A 107 15.48 14.37 0.22
N SER A 108 16.48 15.14 -0.19
CA SER A 108 17.40 15.75 0.77
C SER A 108 16.68 16.84 1.55
N GLU A 109 16.82 16.84 2.87
CA GLU A 109 16.37 17.94 3.71
C GLU A 109 17.22 19.21 3.52
N LYS A 110 18.50 19.03 3.21
CA LYS A 110 19.48 20.12 3.13
C LYS A 110 19.21 21.11 2.00
N ASP A 111 18.93 20.59 0.81
CA ASP A 111 18.73 21.40 -0.41
C ASP A 111 17.36 21.18 -1.06
N GLY A 112 16.59 20.20 -0.59
CA GLY A 112 15.28 19.89 -1.14
C GLY A 112 15.33 19.18 -2.49
N GLU A 113 16.47 18.64 -2.93
CA GLU A 113 16.55 17.88 -4.17
C GLU A 113 16.02 16.46 -4.00
N ILE A 114 15.35 15.95 -5.04
CA ILE A 114 14.97 14.52 -5.11
C ILE A 114 16.23 13.74 -5.47
N ILE A 115 16.68 12.91 -4.55
CA ILE A 115 17.87 12.07 -4.70
C ILE A 115 17.50 10.79 -5.45
N TYR A 116 16.37 10.17 -5.09
CA TYR A 116 15.88 8.95 -5.67
C TYR A 116 14.37 9.01 -5.85
N LYS A 117 13.85 8.28 -6.83
CA LYS A 117 12.41 8.05 -6.96
C LYS A 117 12.14 6.71 -7.62
N GLY A 118 10.92 6.22 -7.46
CA GLY A 118 10.52 4.99 -8.07
C GLY A 118 9.06 4.70 -7.87
N GLN A 119 8.66 3.52 -8.37
CA GLN A 119 7.29 3.06 -8.26
C GLN A 119 7.21 1.53 -8.30
N ARG A 120 6.14 0.99 -7.73
CA ARG A 120 5.67 -0.37 -7.94
C ARG A 120 4.27 -0.29 -8.53
N ASN A 121 4.08 -0.86 -9.72
CA ASN A 121 2.76 -0.89 -10.36
C ASN A 121 1.84 -1.91 -9.68
N GLU A 122 0.53 -1.75 -9.90
CA GLU A 122 -0.48 -2.72 -9.48
C GLU A 122 -0.18 -4.13 -10.02
N GLY A 123 -0.28 -5.13 -9.15
CA GLY A 123 -0.04 -6.53 -9.48
C GLY A 123 1.43 -6.92 -9.70
N GLU A 124 2.37 -5.97 -9.67
CA GLU A 124 3.79 -6.25 -9.86
C GLU A 124 4.54 -6.42 -8.53
N GLU A 125 5.47 -7.36 -8.46
CA GLU A 125 6.33 -7.56 -7.28
C GLU A 125 7.58 -6.67 -7.31
N GLN A 126 8.00 -6.24 -8.50
CA GLN A 126 9.24 -5.50 -8.68
C GLN A 126 9.03 -4.00 -8.54
N ILE A 127 9.97 -3.34 -7.87
CA ILE A 127 10.04 -1.89 -7.79
C ILE A 127 10.91 -1.38 -8.94
N TRP A 128 10.38 -0.46 -9.74
CA TRP A 128 11.15 0.32 -10.70
C TRP A 128 11.82 1.51 -10.03
N TRP A 129 13.07 1.76 -10.37
CA TRP A 129 13.91 2.80 -9.77
C TRP A 129 14.44 3.77 -10.81
N GLN A 130 14.50 5.05 -10.43
CA GLN A 130 15.31 6.07 -11.07
C GLN A 130 16.35 6.57 -10.06
N PHE A 131 17.61 6.23 -10.33
CA PHE A 131 18.79 6.71 -9.61
C PHE A 131 19.38 7.96 -10.26
#